data_AF-A0A9P3DDK5-F1
#
_entry.id   AF-A0A9P3DDK5-F1
#
_cell.length_a   1.000
_cell.length_b   1.000
_cell.length_c   1.000
_cell.angle_alpha   90.00
_cell.angle_beta   90.00
_cell.angle_gamma   90.00
#
_symmetry.space_group_name_H-M   'P 1'
#
loop_
_entity.id
_entity.type
_entity.pdbx_description
1 polymer ?
#
loop_
_entity_poly.entity_id
_entity_poly.type
_entity_poly.pdbx_seq_one_letter_code
_entity_poly.pdbx_strand_id
1 'polypeptide(L)'
;MQVKRNPNHEARLAKLTVRFASFEIQVPKHHSKANPRQPVKLQVILAEEENPRPGVNPISWLLLTSLDISSFESAITCVRWYSYRWLIQRYHFVLKSGCGLEKLQLETGRRIEMALATYSIVAWRLLWLTYQARLHGEESCESFLEEHEWQSLCATIHKKSPPPEKPPSFREAVRMIASLGGFLGRKGDGEPGVKTIWLGLRRLHDISQTWKLSH
;
A
#
# COMPACT_ATOMS: atom_id res chain seq x y z
N MET A 1 -2.68 17.94 2.14
CA MET A 1 -2.71 16.46 2.10
C MET A 1 -3.49 15.99 0.87
N GLN A 2 -2.99 14.98 0.14
CA GLN A 2 -3.76 14.36 -0.96
C GLN A 2 -4.68 13.28 -0.42
N VAL A 3 -5.99 13.44 -0.64
CA VAL A 3 -7.02 12.48 -0.25
C VAL A 3 -7.36 11.64 -1.47
N LYS A 4 -7.23 10.32 -1.35
CA LYS A 4 -7.55 9.38 -2.44
C LYS A 4 -9.06 9.29 -2.64
N ARG A 5 -9.48 9.03 -3.88
CA ARG A 5 -10.87 8.71 -4.22
C ARG A 5 -11.38 7.51 -3.40
N ASN A 6 -12.64 7.59 -2.99
CA ASN A 6 -13.42 6.45 -2.50
C ASN A 6 -14.85 6.52 -3.12
N PRO A 7 -15.76 5.58 -2.79
CA PRO A 7 -17.13 5.64 -3.31
C PRO A 7 -17.93 6.89 -2.90
N ASN A 8 -17.53 7.56 -1.81
CA ASN A 8 -18.28 8.67 -1.23
C ASN A 8 -17.74 10.05 -1.67
N HIS A 9 -16.51 10.12 -2.20
CA HIS A 9 -15.94 11.36 -2.72
C HIS A 9 -14.82 11.13 -3.73
N GLU A 10 -14.63 12.10 -4.62
CA GLU A 10 -13.49 12.14 -5.55
C GLU A 10 -12.15 12.37 -4.84
N ALA A 11 -11.06 12.12 -5.56
CA ALA A 11 -9.74 12.50 -5.08
C ALA A 11 -9.65 14.03 -4.98
N ARG A 12 -9.02 14.54 -3.93
CA ARG A 12 -8.94 15.99 -3.68
C ARG A 12 -7.72 16.35 -2.86
N LEU A 13 -7.32 17.61 -2.94
CA LEU A 13 -6.35 18.20 -2.03
C LEU A 13 -7.09 18.80 -0.83
N ALA A 14 -6.75 18.34 0.38
CA ALA A 14 -7.24 18.89 1.64
C ALA A 14 -6.16 19.77 2.26
N LYS A 15 -6.49 21.02 2.59
CA LYS A 15 -5.63 21.87 3.42
C LYS A 15 -5.97 21.59 4.87
N LEU A 16 -4.96 21.35 5.71
CA LEU A 16 -5.15 20.99 7.11
C LEU A 16 -4.52 22.06 8.01
N THR A 17 -5.25 22.52 9.00
CA THR A 17 -4.68 23.21 10.16
C THR A 17 -4.19 22.15 11.15
N VAL A 18 -2.93 22.26 11.58
CA VAL A 18 -2.32 21.33 12.53
C VAL A 18 -1.97 22.08 13.81
N ARG A 19 -2.38 21.54 14.96
CA ARG A 19 -2.04 22.03 16.31
C ARG A 19 -1.44 20.89 17.10
N PHE A 20 -0.47 21.17 17.95
CA PHE A 20 0.12 20.14 18.81
C PHE A 20 0.43 20.70 20.19
N ALA A 21 0.37 19.84 21.20
CA ALA A 21 0.72 20.16 22.58
C ALA A 21 1.10 18.90 23.36
N SER A 22 1.89 19.08 24.42
CA SER A 22 2.23 18.03 25.36
C SER A 22 1.20 17.96 26.48
N PHE A 23 0.75 16.75 26.80
CA PHE A 23 -0.17 16.50 27.90
C PHE A 23 0.37 15.38 28.79
N GLU A 24 -0.07 15.39 30.03
CA GLU A 24 0.17 14.30 30.96
C GLU A 24 -1.18 13.67 31.33
N ILE A 25 -1.40 12.43 30.88
CA ILE A 25 -2.59 11.67 31.27
C ILE A 25 -2.38 11.15 32.69
N GLN A 26 -3.19 11.68 33.60
CA GLN A 26 -3.18 11.30 35.00
C GLN A 26 -3.79 9.92 35.21
N VAL A 27 -3.32 9.22 36.24
CA VAL A 27 -3.91 7.94 36.65
C VAL A 27 -5.31 8.21 37.23
N PRO A 28 -6.37 7.49 36.79
CA PRO A 28 -7.71 7.71 37.32
C PRO A 28 -7.76 7.46 38.84
N LYS A 29 -8.28 8.44 39.59
CA LYS A 29 -8.27 8.45 41.07
C LYS A 29 -8.88 7.20 41.72
N HIS A 30 -9.90 6.61 41.09
CA HIS A 30 -10.63 5.45 41.62
C HIS A 30 -10.20 4.12 40.98
N HIS A 31 -9.09 4.09 40.25
CA HIS A 31 -8.62 2.85 39.65
C HIS A 31 -8.06 1.92 40.74
N SER A 32 -8.60 0.71 40.85
CA SER A 32 -8.21 -0.28 41.90
C SER A 32 -6.71 -0.62 41.94
N LYS A 33 -6.02 -0.45 40.81
CA LYS A 33 -4.56 -0.58 40.65
C LYS A 33 -3.84 0.75 40.39
N ALA A 34 -4.28 1.84 41.02
CA ALA A 34 -3.69 3.16 40.83
C ALA A 34 -2.22 3.21 41.28
N ASN A 35 -1.88 2.59 42.41
CA ASN A 35 -0.49 2.35 42.79
C ASN A 35 -0.01 1.01 42.19
N PRO A 36 1.12 0.93 41.48
CA PRO A 36 2.21 1.90 41.35
C PRO A 36 2.22 2.67 40.00
N ARG A 37 1.07 2.85 39.33
CA ARG A 37 1.04 3.45 38.00
C ARG A 37 1.39 4.93 38.08
N GLN A 38 2.18 5.38 37.11
CA GLN A 38 2.59 6.78 36.99
C GLN A 38 1.82 7.47 35.86
N PRO A 39 1.62 8.79 35.95
CA PRO A 39 1.10 9.57 34.82
C PRO A 39 1.95 9.36 33.56
N VAL A 40 1.29 9.39 32.41
CA VAL A 40 1.97 9.18 31.12
C VAL A 40 2.01 10.50 30.37
N LYS A 41 3.21 11.00 30.11
CA LYS A 41 3.42 12.12 29.20
C LYS A 41 3.26 11.65 27.76
N LEU A 42 2.49 12.40 26.98
CA LEU A 42 2.22 12.14 25.58
C LEU A 42 2.08 13.44 24.80
N GLN A 43 2.31 13.34 23.50
CA GLN A 43 2.06 14.42 22.57
C GLN A 43 0.69 14.22 21.94
N VAL A 44 -0.07 15.30 21.86
CA VAL A 44 -1.37 15.36 21.20
C VAL A 44 -1.24 16.22 19.95
N ILE A 45 -1.70 15.71 18.82
CA ILE A 45 -1.80 16.46 17.57
C ILE A 45 -3.26 16.50 17.14
N LEU A 46 -3.78 17.70 16.87
CA LEU A 46 -5.06 17.91 16.23
C LEU A 46 -4.83 18.38 14.79
N ALA A 47 -5.29 17.61 13.81
CA ALA A 47 -5.24 17.95 12.40
C ALA A 47 -6.66 18.04 11.84
N GLU A 48 -7.05 19.23 11.38
CA GLU A 48 -8.41 19.54 10.94
C GLU A 48 -8.41 20.14 9.55
N GLU A 49 -9.36 19.73 8.72
CA GLU A 49 -9.51 20.25 7.38
C GLU A 49 -10.08 21.67 7.35
N GLU A 50 -9.37 22.55 6.65
CA GLU A 50 -9.84 23.90 6.36
C GLU A 50 -10.84 23.88 5.19
N ASN A 51 -11.98 24.56 5.38
CA ASN A 51 -12.99 24.79 4.34
C ASN A 51 -13.38 23.51 3.57
N PRO A 52 -13.90 22.47 4.26
CA PRO A 52 -14.32 21.24 3.60
C PRO A 52 -15.42 21.51 2.57
N ARG A 53 -15.40 20.78 1.46
CA ARG A 53 -16.45 20.89 0.44
C ARG A 53 -17.80 20.46 1.03
N PRO A 54 -18.91 21.13 0.69
CA PRO A 54 -20.25 20.72 1.13
C PRO A 54 -20.52 19.24 0.79
N GLY A 55 -21.11 18.51 1.73
CA GLY A 55 -21.46 17.09 1.56
C GLY A 55 -20.30 16.11 1.76
N VAL A 56 -19.08 16.56 2.09
CA VAL A 56 -17.95 15.69 2.43
C VAL A 56 -17.66 15.78 3.92
N ASN A 57 -17.52 14.64 4.60
CA ASN A 57 -17.06 14.61 5.98
C ASN A 57 -15.62 15.16 6.05
N PRO A 58 -15.37 16.22 6.85
CA PRO A 58 -14.04 16.81 6.96
C PRO A 58 -13.05 15.85 7.61
N ILE A 59 -11.78 15.97 7.24
CA ILE A 59 -10.72 15.33 8.01
C ILE A 59 -10.64 16.03 9.38
N SER A 60 -10.82 15.26 10.44
CA SER A 60 -10.58 15.69 11.83
C SER A 60 -9.92 14.55 12.58
N TRP A 61 -8.63 14.69 12.85
CA TRP A 61 -7.81 13.68 13.51
C TRP A 61 -7.23 14.23 14.80
N LEU A 62 -7.57 13.60 15.92
CA LEU A 62 -6.89 13.76 17.19
C LEU A 62 -5.95 12.56 17.40
N LEU A 63 -4.65 12.80 17.29
CA LEU A 63 -3.61 11.78 17.37
C LEU A 63 -2.89 11.88 18.71
N LEU A 64 -2.74 10.74 19.38
CA LEU A 64 -1.90 10.60 20.57
C LEU A 64 -0.63 9.85 20.17
N THR A 65 0.53 10.35 20.59
CA THR A 65 1.80 9.70 20.30
C THR A 65 2.79 9.82 21.45
N SER A 66 3.62 8.80 21.60
CA SER A 66 4.79 8.79 22.51
C SER A 66 6.04 9.37 21.85
N LEU A 67 5.99 9.65 20.55
CA LEU A 67 7.07 10.30 19.84
C LEU A 67 7.27 11.73 20.34
N ASP A 68 8.51 12.19 20.38
CA ASP A 68 8.79 13.57 20.78
C ASP A 68 8.38 14.55 19.67
N ILE A 69 7.74 15.64 20.06
CA ILE A 69 7.26 16.69 19.16
C ILE A 69 7.70 18.04 19.73
N SER A 70 8.86 18.48 19.25
CA SER A 70 9.46 19.76 19.61
C SER A 70 9.22 20.86 18.58
N SER A 71 8.62 20.54 17.43
CA SER A 71 8.40 21.49 16.33
C SER A 71 7.16 21.16 15.51
N PHE A 72 6.71 22.15 14.74
CA PHE A 72 5.62 21.98 13.78
C PHE A 72 5.96 20.92 12.71
N GLU A 73 7.20 20.85 12.26
CA GLU A 73 7.65 19.84 11.29
C GLU A 73 7.57 18.41 11.85
N SER A 74 7.89 18.23 13.14
CA SER A 74 7.74 16.95 13.84
C SER A 74 6.26 16.53 13.89
N ALA A 75 5.35 17.49 14.13
CA ALA A 75 3.91 17.24 14.14
C ALA A 75 3.39 16.87 12.73
N ILE A 76 3.81 17.60 11.68
CA ILE A 76 3.49 17.28 10.28
C ILE A 76 3.97 15.87 9.93
N THR A 77 5.17 15.50 10.37
CA THR A 77 5.73 14.16 10.12
C THR A 77 4.86 13.07 10.73
N CYS A 78 4.38 13.25 11.96
CA CYS A 78 3.44 12.32 12.60
C CYS A 78 2.11 12.21 11.84
N VAL A 79 1.55 13.35 11.40
CA VAL A 79 0.32 13.36 10.57
C VAL A 79 0.56 12.63 9.25
N ARG A 80 1.72 12.81 8.63
CA ARG A 80 2.11 12.09 7.40
C ARG A 80 2.22 10.59 7.66
N TRP A 81 2.86 10.14 8.74
CA TRP A 81 2.92 8.72 9.11
C TRP A 81 1.54 8.14 9.36
N TYR A 82 0.67 8.86 10.08
CA TYR A 82 -0.70 8.42 10.30
C TYR A 82 -1.50 8.31 9.00
N SER A 83 -1.22 9.15 8.00
CA SER A 83 -1.85 9.05 6.68
C SER A 83 -1.57 7.70 5.98
N TYR A 84 -0.46 7.03 6.33
CA TYR A 84 -0.11 5.70 5.83
C TYR A 84 -0.85 4.57 6.53
N ARG A 85 -1.63 4.83 7.60
CA ARG A 85 -2.40 3.80 8.31
C ARG A 85 -3.30 2.98 7.39
N TRP A 86 -3.84 3.58 6.33
CA TRP A 86 -4.69 2.90 5.35
C TRP A 86 -3.96 1.83 4.53
N LEU A 87 -2.62 1.81 4.50
CA LEU A 87 -1.84 0.79 3.80
C LEU A 87 -2.14 -0.62 4.34
N ILE A 88 -2.39 -0.78 5.65
CA ILE A 88 -2.72 -2.09 6.23
C ILE A 88 -4.04 -2.64 5.70
N GLN A 89 -4.98 -1.78 5.31
CA GLN A 89 -6.24 -2.24 4.71
C GLN A 89 -6.01 -2.77 3.29
N ARG A 90 -5.04 -2.20 2.56
CA ARG A 90 -4.62 -2.78 1.27
C ARG A 90 -3.95 -4.13 1.47
N TYR A 91 -3.19 -4.31 2.54
CA TYR A 91 -2.62 -5.60 2.90
C TYR A 91 -3.70 -6.65 3.19
N HIS A 92 -4.68 -6.31 4.05
CA HIS A 92 -5.83 -7.20 4.31
C HIS A 92 -6.66 -7.47 3.05
N PHE A 93 -6.84 -6.48 2.17
CA PHE A 93 -7.54 -6.66 0.90
C PHE A 93 -6.84 -7.73 0.03
N VAL A 94 -5.50 -7.70 -0.04
CA VAL A 94 -4.75 -8.71 -0.79
C VAL A 94 -4.91 -10.10 -0.18
N LEU A 95 -4.79 -10.23 1.15
CA LEU A 95 -5.00 -11.52 1.83
C LEU A 95 -6.40 -12.09 1.61
N LYS A 96 -7.43 -11.28 1.82
CA LYS A 96 -8.83 -11.73 1.76
C LYS A 96 -9.33 -11.91 0.34
N SER A 97 -9.19 -10.87 -0.49
CA SER A 97 -9.77 -10.85 -1.84
C SER A 97 -8.83 -11.35 -2.92
N GLY A 98 -7.52 -11.19 -2.76
CA GLY A 98 -6.50 -11.64 -3.71
C GLY A 98 -6.13 -13.10 -3.52
N CYS A 99 -5.58 -13.43 -2.36
CA CYS A 99 -5.18 -14.79 -2.00
C CYS A 99 -6.39 -15.69 -1.65
N GLY A 100 -7.56 -15.11 -1.36
CA GLY A 100 -8.75 -15.88 -1.04
C GLY A 100 -8.65 -16.60 0.30
N LEU A 101 -7.88 -16.07 1.25
CA LEU A 101 -7.58 -16.72 2.53
C LEU A 101 -8.85 -17.20 3.26
N GLU A 102 -9.90 -16.38 3.30
CA GLU A 102 -11.17 -16.69 3.98
C GLU A 102 -12.02 -17.75 3.24
N LYS A 103 -11.61 -18.15 2.03
CA LYS A 103 -12.28 -19.20 1.23
C LYS A 103 -11.62 -20.56 1.39
N LEU A 104 -10.47 -20.64 2.06
CA LEU A 104 -9.77 -21.90 2.28
C LEU A 104 -10.59 -22.82 3.17
N GLN A 105 -10.76 -24.07 2.76
CA GLN A 105 -11.45 -25.11 3.51
C GLN A 105 -10.44 -26.06 4.15
N LEU A 106 -9.52 -25.52 4.95
CA LEU A 106 -8.50 -26.31 5.63
C LEU A 106 -9.07 -26.91 6.92
N GLU A 107 -8.80 -28.20 7.14
CA GLU A 107 -9.40 -28.99 8.22
C GLU A 107 -9.06 -28.51 9.65
N THR A 108 -7.92 -27.84 9.85
CA THR A 108 -7.45 -27.46 11.20
C THR A 108 -6.99 -26.02 11.27
N GLY A 109 -7.14 -25.40 12.45
CA GLY A 109 -6.66 -24.05 12.71
C GLY A 109 -5.17 -23.88 12.43
N ARG A 110 -4.35 -24.89 12.77
CA ARG A 110 -2.91 -24.87 12.49
C ARG A 110 -2.60 -24.78 10.99
N ARG A 111 -3.37 -25.45 10.13
CA ARG A 111 -3.20 -25.36 8.67
C ARG A 111 -3.57 -23.97 8.16
N ILE A 112 -4.61 -23.34 8.73
CA ILE A 112 -4.99 -21.96 8.42
C ILE A 112 -3.86 -20.99 8.81
N GLU A 113 -3.25 -21.15 9.98
CA GLU A 113 -2.10 -20.32 10.40
C GLU A 113 -0.92 -20.43 9.44
N MET A 114 -0.58 -21.64 8.99
CA MET A 114 0.49 -21.86 8.03
C MET A 114 0.18 -21.20 6.68
N ALA A 115 -1.05 -21.36 6.17
CA ALA A 115 -1.49 -20.70 4.95
C ALA A 115 -1.44 -19.16 5.10
N LEU A 116 -1.89 -18.62 6.23
CA LEU A 116 -1.80 -17.19 6.54
C LEU A 116 -0.35 -16.71 6.51
N ALA A 117 0.60 -17.45 7.10
CA ALA A 117 2.01 -17.08 7.07
C ALA A 117 2.56 -16.99 5.63
N THR A 118 2.26 -17.98 4.78
CA THR A 118 2.68 -17.96 3.37
C THR A 118 2.02 -16.81 2.59
N TYR A 119 0.71 -16.63 2.71
CA TYR A 119 0.01 -15.56 2.01
C TYR A 119 0.37 -14.17 2.51
N SER A 120 0.83 -14.04 3.77
CA SER A 120 1.35 -12.79 4.31
C SER A 120 2.56 -12.28 3.53
N ILE A 121 3.46 -13.19 3.14
CA ILE A 121 4.64 -12.88 2.32
C ILE A 121 4.21 -12.44 0.91
N VAL A 122 3.28 -13.17 0.30
CA VAL A 122 2.73 -12.83 -1.03
C VAL A 122 2.06 -11.45 -1.02
N ALA A 123 1.23 -11.18 0.00
CA ALA A 123 0.53 -9.91 0.15
C ALA A 123 1.51 -8.74 0.35
N TRP A 124 2.55 -8.94 1.16
CA TRP A 124 3.62 -7.97 1.32
C TRP A 124 4.35 -7.72 -0.01
N ARG A 125 4.75 -8.77 -0.74
CA ARG A 125 5.49 -8.66 -2.01
C ARG A 125 4.68 -7.90 -3.07
N LEU A 126 3.38 -8.16 -3.17
CA LEU A 126 2.48 -7.44 -4.08
C LEU A 126 2.38 -5.94 -3.74
N LEU A 127 2.30 -5.60 -2.46
CA LEU A 127 2.32 -4.20 -2.04
C LEU A 127 3.69 -3.56 -2.26
N TRP A 128 4.77 -4.28 -1.99
CA TRP A 128 6.13 -3.82 -2.26
C TRP A 128 6.29 -3.47 -3.75
N LEU A 129 5.91 -4.37 -4.67
CA LEU A 129 5.92 -4.08 -6.12
C LEU A 129 5.11 -2.83 -6.46
N THR A 130 3.91 -2.71 -5.88
CA THR A 130 3.00 -1.59 -6.11
C THR A 130 3.60 -0.24 -5.69
N TYR A 131 4.32 -0.19 -4.56
CA TYR A 131 4.88 1.07 -4.04
C TYR A 131 6.27 1.35 -4.60
N GLN A 132 7.09 0.33 -4.84
CA GLN A 132 8.40 0.49 -5.48
C GLN A 132 8.27 1.07 -6.89
N ALA A 133 7.33 0.59 -7.70
CA ALA A 133 7.07 1.17 -9.03
C ALA A 133 6.73 2.67 -8.99
N ARG A 134 6.17 3.15 -7.88
CA ARG A 134 5.78 4.56 -7.70
C ARG A 134 6.95 5.40 -7.21
N LEU A 135 7.70 4.90 -6.23
CA LEU A 135 8.77 5.64 -5.54
C LEU A 135 10.13 5.53 -6.26
N HIS A 136 10.47 4.33 -6.73
CA HIS A 136 11.77 3.97 -7.33
C HIS A 136 11.56 3.38 -8.73
N GLY A 137 10.64 4.00 -9.49
CA GLY A 137 10.16 3.47 -10.76
C GLY A 137 11.19 3.44 -11.90
N GLU A 138 12.23 4.26 -11.80
CA GLU A 138 13.27 4.43 -12.83
C GLU A 138 14.36 3.34 -12.78
N GLU A 139 14.41 2.54 -11.72
CA GLU A 139 15.37 1.43 -11.58
C GLU A 139 15.07 0.29 -12.56
N SER A 140 16.02 -0.62 -12.80
CA SER A 140 15.80 -1.78 -13.67
C SER A 140 14.77 -2.75 -13.07
N CYS A 141 13.91 -3.31 -13.92
CA CYS A 141 12.97 -4.37 -13.50
C CYS A 141 13.67 -5.69 -13.13
N GLU A 142 14.95 -5.86 -13.45
CA GLU A 142 15.76 -7.04 -13.09
C GLU A 142 15.91 -7.24 -11.58
N SER A 143 15.63 -6.18 -10.79
CA SER A 143 15.50 -6.29 -9.34
C SER A 143 14.36 -7.22 -8.89
N PHE A 144 13.42 -7.56 -9.77
CA PHE A 144 12.30 -8.44 -9.45
C PHE A 144 11.85 -9.40 -10.56
N LEU A 145 12.33 -9.25 -11.79
CA LEU A 145 12.09 -10.16 -12.90
C LEU A 145 13.40 -10.78 -13.37
N GLU A 146 13.39 -12.08 -13.62
CA GLU A 146 14.46 -12.74 -14.35
C GLU A 146 14.42 -12.35 -15.84
N GLU A 147 15.53 -12.60 -16.55
CA GLU A 147 15.70 -12.21 -17.95
C GLU A 147 14.55 -12.70 -18.85
N HIS A 148 14.25 -14.00 -18.79
CA HIS A 148 13.16 -14.61 -19.53
C HIS A 148 11.77 -14.04 -19.18
N GLU A 149 11.56 -13.56 -17.94
CA GLU A 149 10.28 -13.00 -17.53
C GLU A 149 10.06 -11.62 -18.14
N TRP A 150 11.05 -10.72 -18.05
CA TRP A 150 10.88 -9.39 -18.64
C TRP A 150 10.93 -9.44 -20.17
N GLN A 151 11.73 -10.33 -20.77
CA GLN A 151 11.77 -10.52 -22.22
C GLN A 151 10.41 -10.99 -22.76
N SER A 152 9.85 -12.05 -22.15
CA SER A 152 8.55 -12.59 -22.55
C SER A 152 7.41 -11.60 -22.31
N LEU A 153 7.48 -10.81 -21.24
CA LEU A 153 6.56 -9.71 -20.97
C LEU A 153 6.60 -8.67 -22.10
N CYS A 154 7.78 -8.16 -22.44
CA CYS A 154 7.96 -7.17 -23.49
C CYS A 154 7.49 -7.71 -24.84
N ALA A 155 7.89 -8.92 -25.21
CA ALA A 155 7.51 -9.55 -26.47
C ALA A 155 5.99 -9.72 -26.58
N THR A 156 5.33 -10.12 -25.49
CA THR A 156 3.87 -10.30 -25.44
C THR A 156 3.13 -8.97 -25.56
N ILE A 157 3.53 -7.95 -24.80
CA ILE A 157 2.84 -6.64 -24.80
C ILE A 157 3.03 -5.92 -26.12
N HIS A 158 4.24 -5.96 -26.68
CA HIS A 158 4.58 -5.27 -27.92
C HIS A 158 4.20 -6.08 -29.16
N LYS A 159 3.80 -7.35 -28.98
CA LYS A 159 3.52 -8.31 -30.05
C LYS A 159 4.66 -8.39 -31.07
N LYS A 160 5.90 -8.39 -30.56
CA LYS A 160 7.12 -8.33 -31.37
C LYS A 160 8.19 -9.24 -30.80
N SER A 161 8.87 -9.99 -31.68
CA SER A 161 10.09 -10.73 -31.39
C SER A 161 11.17 -10.31 -32.41
N PRO A 162 12.44 -10.11 -32.01
CA PRO A 162 12.99 -10.32 -30.67
C PRO A 162 12.55 -9.25 -29.64
N PRO A 163 12.63 -9.56 -28.33
CA PRO A 163 12.44 -8.58 -27.26
C PRO A 163 13.52 -7.48 -27.32
N PRO A 164 13.32 -6.34 -26.64
CA PRO A 164 14.35 -5.31 -26.57
C PRO A 164 15.64 -5.83 -25.92
N GLU A 165 16.78 -5.29 -26.35
CA GLU A 165 18.10 -5.66 -25.80
C GLU A 165 18.29 -5.23 -24.34
N LYS A 166 17.58 -4.19 -23.91
CA LYS A 166 17.66 -3.64 -22.56
C LYS A 166 16.38 -3.90 -21.79
N PRO A 167 16.48 -4.19 -20.48
CA PRO A 167 15.32 -4.37 -19.63
C PRO A 167 14.54 -3.05 -19.51
N PRO A 168 13.21 -3.11 -19.40
CA PRO A 168 12.41 -1.94 -19.07
C PRO A 168 12.68 -1.46 -17.63
N SER A 169 12.28 -0.23 -17.34
CA SER A 169 12.26 0.28 -15.97
C SER A 169 11.26 -0.49 -15.10
N PHE A 170 11.42 -0.40 -13.78
CA PHE A 170 10.56 -1.02 -12.79
C PHE A 170 9.10 -0.60 -13.00
N ARG A 171 8.87 0.70 -13.22
CA ARG A 171 7.53 1.25 -13.44
C ARG A 171 6.93 0.73 -14.74
N GLU A 172 7.69 0.70 -15.83
CA GLU A 172 7.22 0.17 -17.11
C GLU A 172 6.86 -1.31 -17.00
N ALA A 173 7.73 -2.13 -16.40
CA ALA A 173 7.47 -3.54 -16.18
C ALA A 173 6.19 -3.77 -15.34
N VAL A 174 6.02 -3.05 -14.24
CA VAL A 174 4.80 -3.16 -13.41
C VAL A 174 3.54 -2.71 -14.15
N ARG A 175 3.63 -1.67 -15.00
CA ARG A 175 2.49 -1.25 -15.84
C ARG A 175 2.16 -2.29 -16.92
N MET A 176 3.18 -2.87 -17.55
CA MET A 176 3.03 -3.97 -18.51
C MET A 176 2.38 -5.20 -17.86
N ILE A 177 2.87 -5.62 -16.70
CA ILE A 177 2.25 -6.68 -15.88
C ILE A 177 0.79 -6.33 -15.60
N ALA A 178 0.52 -5.13 -15.08
CA ALA A 178 -0.84 -4.72 -14.76
C ALA A 178 -1.76 -4.73 -16.00
N SER A 179 -1.24 -4.43 -17.18
CA SER A 179 -2.01 -4.47 -18.44
C SER A 179 -2.44 -5.89 -18.82
N LEU A 180 -1.60 -6.90 -18.57
CA LEU A 180 -2.01 -8.31 -18.66
C LEU A 180 -3.19 -8.61 -17.73
N GLY A 181 -3.22 -7.95 -16.56
CA GLY A 181 -4.30 -8.02 -15.58
C GLY A 181 -5.48 -7.07 -15.82
N GLY A 182 -5.55 -6.39 -16.99
CA GLY A 182 -6.67 -5.54 -17.39
C GLY A 182 -6.51 -4.04 -17.07
N PHE A 183 -5.34 -3.57 -16.67
CA PHE A 183 -5.06 -2.14 -16.54
C PHE A 183 -4.88 -1.50 -17.94
N LEU A 184 -5.73 -0.54 -18.27
CA LEU A 184 -5.77 0.05 -19.61
C LEU A 184 -4.72 1.16 -19.83
N GLY A 185 -4.27 1.82 -18.75
CA GLY A 185 -3.23 2.82 -18.82
C GLY A 185 -3.59 4.06 -19.64
N ARG A 186 -4.87 4.45 -19.69
CA ARG A 186 -5.33 5.63 -20.44
C ARG A 186 -4.83 6.92 -19.78
N LYS A 187 -4.86 8.02 -20.53
CA LYS A 187 -4.55 9.35 -20.00
C LYS A 187 -5.48 9.66 -18.81
N GLY A 188 -4.91 9.81 -17.62
CA GLY A 188 -5.66 10.09 -16.39
C GLY A 188 -5.97 8.88 -15.49
N ASP A 189 -5.71 7.64 -15.94
CA ASP A 189 -5.94 6.44 -15.12
C ASP A 189 -4.99 6.36 -13.90
N GLY A 190 -3.86 7.07 -13.96
CA GLY A 190 -2.85 7.10 -12.90
C GLY A 190 -2.02 5.83 -12.85
N GLU A 191 -1.82 5.32 -11.63
CA GLU A 191 -0.98 4.16 -11.33
C GLU A 191 -1.82 2.89 -11.14
N PRO A 192 -1.34 1.72 -11.60
CA PRO A 192 -2.06 0.46 -11.46
C PRO A 192 -2.33 0.11 -9.99
N GLY A 193 -3.44 -0.58 -9.78
CA GLY A 193 -3.83 -1.10 -8.47
C GLY A 193 -3.26 -2.50 -8.23
N VAL A 194 -3.16 -2.89 -6.95
CA VAL A 194 -2.65 -4.21 -6.57
C VAL A 194 -3.44 -5.38 -7.19
N LYS A 195 -4.74 -5.18 -7.46
CA LYS A 195 -5.59 -6.17 -8.13
C LYS A 195 -5.14 -6.47 -9.55
N THR A 196 -4.91 -5.43 -10.37
CA THR A 196 -4.47 -5.62 -11.77
C THR A 196 -3.04 -6.17 -11.80
N ILE A 197 -2.19 -5.75 -10.87
CA ILE A 197 -0.82 -6.29 -10.74
C ILE A 197 -0.85 -7.78 -10.41
N TRP A 198 -1.65 -8.23 -9.43
CA TRP A 198 -1.70 -9.66 -9.10
C TRP A 198 -2.24 -10.50 -10.27
N LEU A 199 -3.23 -9.99 -11.02
CA LEU A 199 -3.82 -10.72 -12.14
C LEU A 199 -2.80 -10.83 -13.26
N GLY A 200 -2.06 -9.75 -13.48
CA GLY A 200 -0.95 -9.67 -14.41
C GLY A 200 0.16 -10.67 -14.11
N LEU A 201 0.62 -10.73 -12.86
CA LEU A 201 1.69 -11.64 -12.46
C LEU A 201 1.33 -13.11 -12.70
N ARG A 202 0.07 -13.49 -12.44
CA ARG A 202 -0.40 -14.85 -12.74
C ARG A 202 -0.30 -15.16 -14.23
N ARG A 203 -0.72 -14.23 -15.10
CA ARG A 203 -0.60 -14.42 -16.56
C ARG A 203 0.84 -14.40 -17.03
N LEU A 204 1.68 -13.53 -16.46
CA LEU A 204 3.10 -13.46 -16.81
C LEU A 204 3.81 -14.77 -16.47
N HIS A 205 3.48 -15.41 -15.34
CA HIS A 205 4.06 -16.70 -15.00
C HIS A 205 3.83 -17.74 -16.10
N ASP A 206 2.60 -17.88 -16.60
CA ASP A 206 2.27 -18.83 -17.67
C ASP A 206 3.01 -18.48 -18.99
N ILE A 207 3.10 -17.18 -19.30
CA ILE A 207 3.81 -16.65 -20.48
C ILE A 207 5.31 -16.95 -20.38
N SER A 208 5.94 -16.69 -19.22
CA SER A 208 7.37 -16.84 -19.02
C SER A 208 7.80 -18.31 -19.02
N GLN A 209 6.97 -19.21 -18.50
CA GLN A 209 7.21 -20.65 -18.61
C GLN A 209 7.14 -21.12 -20.06
N THR A 210 6.18 -20.62 -20.85
CA THR A 210 6.08 -20.96 -22.28
C THR A 210 7.29 -20.42 -23.05
N TRP A 211 7.74 -19.21 -22.73
CA TRP A 211 8.91 -18.59 -23.35
C TRP A 211 10.16 -19.46 -23.19
N LYS A 212 10.45 -19.93 -21.97
CA LYS A 212 11.57 -20.84 -21.65
C LYS A 212 11.60 -22.15 -22.45
N LEU A 213 10.46 -22.60 -22.95
CA LEU A 213 10.39 -23.82 -23.77
C LEU A 213 10.68 -23.54 -25.26
N SER A 214 10.57 -22.29 -25.66
CA SER A 214 10.62 -21.85 -27.07
C SER A 214 11.89 -21.09 -27.44
N HIS A 215 12.64 -20.63 -26.45
CA HIS A 215 13.88 -19.84 -26.55
C HIS A 215 14.84 -20.31 -25.47
#